data_AF-A0A014NBU1-F1
#
_entry.id   AF-A0A014NBU1-F1
#
_cell.length_a   1.000
_cell.length_b   1.000
_cell.length_c   1.000
_cell.angle_alpha   90.00
_cell.angle_beta   90.00
_cell.angle_gamma   90.00
#
_symmetry.space_group_name_H-M   'P 1'
#
loop_
_entity.id
_entity.type
_entity.pdbx_description
1 polymer ?
#
loop_
_entity_poly.entity_id
_entity_poly.type
_entity_poly.pdbx_seq_one_letter_code
_entity_poly.pdbx_strand_id
1 'polypeptide(L)' 'MERTASEITLQPAPIPVTAVLPWATFIVLMVLLSVYFIGAEQGATALFSGNQVHEYFHDARHLLGFPCH' A
#
# COMPACT_ATOMS: atom_id res chain seq x y z
N MET A 1 -55.34 -10.68 -17.54
CA MET A 1 -54.13 -11.38 -17.05
C MET A 1 -52.99 -10.38 -17.13
N GLU A 2 -52.94 -9.41 -16.21
CA GLU A 2 -51.87 -8.41 -16.20
C GLU A 2 -51.39 -8.30 -14.76
N ARG A 3 -50.39 -9.12 -14.41
CA ARG A 3 -49.61 -8.94 -13.20
C ARG A 3 -48.45 -8.06 -13.62
N THR A 4 -48.57 -6.76 -13.37
CA THR A 4 -47.49 -5.79 -13.55
C THR A 4 -46.28 -6.27 -12.74
N ALA A 5 -45.22 -6.66 -13.44
CA ALA A 5 -43.95 -6.99 -12.81
C ALA A 5 -43.39 -5.70 -12.20
N SER A 6 -43.22 -5.69 -10.88
CA SER A 6 -42.56 -4.59 -10.17
C SER A 6 -41.10 -4.56 -10.60
N GLU A 7 -40.68 -3.49 -11.26
CA GLU A 7 -39.28 -3.27 -11.60
C GLU A 7 -38.49 -3.09 -10.30
N ILE A 8 -37.42 -3.87 -10.10
CA ILE A 8 -36.53 -3.73 -8.94
C ILE A 8 -35.41 -2.78 -9.34
N THR A 9 -35.51 -1.52 -8.94
CA THR A 9 -34.45 -0.53 -9.12
C THR A 9 -33.47 -0.63 -7.94
N LEU A 10 -32.27 -1.18 -8.17
CA LEU A 10 -31.19 -1.23 -7.17
C LEU A 10 -30.40 0.08 -7.19
N GLN A 11 -30.46 0.86 -6.12
CA GLN A 11 -29.61 2.04 -5.97
C GLN A 11 -28.32 1.68 -5.23
N PRO A 12 -27.13 2.06 -5.75
CA PRO A 12 -25.87 1.87 -5.05
C PRO A 12 -25.88 2.65 -3.73
N ALA A 13 -25.76 1.94 -2.61
CA ALA A 13 -25.58 2.59 -1.32
C ALA A 13 -24.16 3.16 -1.21
N PRO A 14 -23.99 4.39 -0.70
CA PRO A 14 -22.67 4.96 -0.49
C PRO A 14 -21.90 4.18 0.58
N ILE A 15 -20.60 3.98 0.35
CA ILE A 15 -19.71 3.29 1.30
C ILE A 15 -19.38 4.25 2.45
N PRO A 16 -19.64 3.89 3.72
CA PRO A 16 -19.34 4.75 4.85
C PRO A 16 -17.83 4.91 5.04
N VAL A 17 -17.36 6.15 5.23
CA VAL A 17 -15.92 6.47 5.41
C VAL A 17 -15.34 5.74 6.61
N THR A 18 -16.11 5.56 7.68
CA THR A 18 -15.69 4.84 8.89
C THR A 18 -15.33 3.38 8.62
N ALA A 19 -15.90 2.75 7.59
CA ALA A 19 -15.54 1.39 7.19
C ALA A 19 -14.20 1.34 6.44
N VAL A 20 -13.84 2.41 5.72
CA VAL A 20 -12.60 2.49 4.93
C VAL A 20 -11.43 3.00 5.78
N LEU A 21 -11.71 3.90 6.72
CA LEU A 21 -10.72 4.59 7.53
C LEU A 21 -9.66 3.69 8.20
N PRO A 22 -9.99 2.55 8.85
CA PRO A 22 -8.97 1.72 9.48
C PRO A 22 -8.02 1.08 8.46
N TRP A 23 -8.56 0.63 7.32
CA TRP A 23 -7.77 0.03 6.24
C TRP A 23 -6.89 1.07 5.54
N ALA A 24 -7.45 2.24 5.24
CA ALA A 24 -6.69 3.35 4.67
C ALA A 24 -5.55 3.77 5.60
N THR A 25 -5.82 3.90 6.91
CA THR A 25 -4.80 4.23 7.90
C THR A 25 -3.70 3.17 7.94
N PHE A 26 -4.08 1.89 7.99
CA PHE A 26 -3.12 0.79 7.95
C PHE A 26 -2.23 0.82 6.70
N ILE A 27 -2.82 1.01 5.52
CA ILE A 27 -2.08 1.10 4.26
C ILE A 27 -1.12 2.29 4.29
N VAL A 28 -1.57 3.46 4.75
CA VAL A 28 -0.72 4.65 4.86
C VAL A 28 0.47 4.39 5.79
N LEU A 29 0.25 3.75 6.94
CA LEU A 29 1.33 3.38 7.85
C LEU A 29 2.33 2.41 7.19
N MET A 30 1.84 1.41 6.45
CA MET A 30 2.70 0.48 5.71
C MET A 30 3.51 1.19 4.62
N VAL A 31 2.92 2.12 3.88
CA VAL A 31 3.63 2.92 2.87
C VAL A 31 4.72 3.76 3.51
N LEU A 32 4.42 4.46 4.62
CA LEU A 32 5.42 5.25 5.35
C LEU A 32 6.57 4.38 5.84
N LEU A 33 6.26 3.18 6.36
CA LEU A 33 7.26 2.21 6.78
C LEU A 33 8.14 1.76 5.61
N SER A 34 7.54 1.44 4.47
CA SER A 34 8.29 1.06 3.25
C SER A 34 9.21 2.19 2.79
N VAL A 35 8.72 3.43 2.76
CA VAL A 35 9.53 4.61 2.37
C VAL A 35 10.72 4.79 3.32
N TYR A 36 10.50 4.60 4.63
CA TYR A 36 11.58 4.63 5.62
C TYR A 36 12.66 3.57 5.33
N PHE A 37 12.28 2.31 5.12
CA PHE A 37 13.24 1.24 4.85
C PHE A 37 13.96 1.40 3.51
N ILE A 38 13.28 1.90 2.48
CA ILE A 38 13.88 2.12 1.15
C ILE A 38 14.86 3.30 1.17
N GLY A 39 14.58 4.37 1.92
CA GLY A 39 15.31 5.63 1.83
C GLY A 39 16.19 6.00 3.03
N ALA A 40 15.78 5.67 4.25
CA ALA A 40 16.40 6.18 5.48
C ALA A 40 17.33 5.19 6.19
N GLU A 41 17.23 3.89 5.89
CA GLU A 41 18.13 2.84 6.41
C GLU A 41 19.50 2.83 5.70
N GLN A 42 19.95 3.99 5.19
CA GLN A 42 21.29 4.19 4.64
C GLN A 42 21.92 5.46 5.23
N GLY A 43 22.71 5.31 6.29
CA GLY A 43 23.52 6.39 6.84
C GLY A 43 23.11 6.85 8.24
N ALA A 44 23.25 8.14 8.53
CA ALA A 44 23.17 8.71 9.88
C ALA A 44 21.82 8.55 10.60
N THR A 45 20.76 8.21 9.85
CA THR A 45 19.40 8.00 10.36
C THR A 45 19.01 6.52 10.50
N ALA A 46 19.93 5.59 10.23
CA ALA A 46 19.63 4.15 10.32
C ALA A 46 19.35 3.74 11.77
N LEU A 47 18.25 3.01 11.98
CA LEU A 47 17.92 2.43 13.28
C LEU A 47 18.53 1.04 13.42
N PHE A 48 18.74 0.31 12.32
CA PHE A 48 19.34 -1.02 12.33
C PHE A 48 20.80 -0.96 11.85
N SER A 49 21.70 -1.57 12.62
CA SER A 49 23.11 -1.68 12.22
C SER A 49 23.30 -2.79 11.20
N GLY A 50 23.98 -2.49 10.09
CA GLY A 50 24.37 -3.47 9.07
C GLY A 50 23.82 -3.16 7.68
N ASN A 51 24.29 -3.90 6.68
CA ASN A 51 23.98 -3.65 5.26
C ASN A 51 22.89 -4.59 4.70
N GLN A 52 22.30 -5.46 5.53
CA GLN A 52 21.39 -6.50 5.04
C GLN A 52 20.13 -5.92 4.39
N VAL A 53 19.58 -4.86 4.99
CA VAL A 53 18.42 -4.14 4.43
C VAL A 53 18.83 -3.41 3.15
N HIS A 54 20.03 -2.82 3.11
CA HIS A 54 20.57 -2.20 1.90
C HIS A 54 20.59 -3.17 0.74
N GLU A 55 21.25 -4.31 0.94
CA GLU A 55 21.48 -5.32 -0.08
C GLU A 55 20.18 -5.92 -0.58
N TYR A 56 19.22 -6.17 0.31
CA TYR A 56 17.90 -6.64 -0.06
C TYR A 56 17.18 -5.68 -1.03
N PHE A 57 17.12 -4.38 -0.70
CA PHE A 57 16.47 -3.39 -1.56
C PHE A 57 17.29 -3.05 -2.81
N HIS A 58 18.61 -3.08 -2.68
CA HIS A 58 19.54 -2.93 -3.79
C HIS A 58 19.34 -4.05 -4.83
N ASP A 59 19.23 -5.29 -4.39
CA ASP A 59 18.97 -6.46 -5.24
C ASP A 59 17.56 -6.47 -5.82
N ALA A 60 16.56 -6.04 -5.06
CA ALA A 60 15.19 -5.89 -5.57
C ALA A 60 15.12 -4.92 -6.75
N ARG A 61 15.86 -3.79 -6.72
CA ARG A 61 15.90 -2.86 -7.86
C ARG A 61 16.57 -3.49 -9.08
N HIS A 62 17.60 -4.31 -8.88
CA HIS A 62 18.25 -5.05 -9.98
C HIS A 62 17.32 -6.09 -10.57
N LEU A 63 16.53 -6.77 -9.74
CA LEU A 63 15.53 -7.74 -10.19
C LEU A 63 14.44 -7.08 -11.04
N LEU A 64 14.10 -5.82 -10.73
CA LEU A 64 13.19 -5.00 -11.53
C LEU A 64 13.86 -4.38 -12.78
N GLY A 65 15.14 -4.70 -13.05
CA GLY A 65 15.88 -4.28 -14.23
C GLY A 65 16.44 -2.86 -14.16
N PHE A 66 16.39 -2.20 -13.00
CA PHE A 66 17.00 -0.89 -12.81
C PHE A 66 18.52 -1.05 -12.62
N PRO A 67 19.36 -0.43 -13.45
CA PRO A 67 20.82 -0.53 -13.30
C PRO A 67 21.30 0.22 -12.04
N CYS A 68 22.35 -0.33 -11.43
CA CYS A 68 23.22 0.40 -10.50
C CYS A 68 24.46 0.90 -11.25
N HIS A 69 24.99 2.06 -10.83
CA HIS A 69 26.33 2.51 -11.21
C HIS A 69 27.25 2.32 -10.01
#